data_AF-A0A1T3NYA2-F1
#
_entry.id   AF-A0A1T3NYA2-F1
#
_cell.length_a   1.000
_cell.length_b   1.000
_cell.length_c   1.000
_cell.angle_alpha   90.00
_cell.angle_beta   90.00
_cell.angle_gamma   90.00
#
_symmetry.space_group_name_H-M   'P 1'
#
loop_
_entity.id
_entity.type
_entity.pdbx_description
1 polymer ?
#
loop_
_entity_poly.entity_id
_entity_poly.type
_entity_poly.pdbx_seq_one_letter_code
_entity_poly.pdbx_strand_id
1 'polypeptide(L)'
;MSRPDPPVDLSVSHDGLDALVRAIRAEADGKELRKELAQNLRAALAPAIQDARSGIMGMASAGMGTASPGLRASIARRIRNEVKLGGRWSGARVKARKTPNIRGFANAPKRTQQETWRTQIYKTDVWHEQRGSLDWFDRAMARRGHLYAEAIRDAMESMAARIANRIPPT
;
A
#
# COMPACT_ATOMS: atom_id res chain seq x y z
N MET A 1 21.90 -0.25 -18.49
CA MET A 1 21.30 0.49 -17.35
C MET A 1 19.94 -0.12 -17.05
N SER A 2 19.82 -0.99 -16.03
CA SER A 2 18.52 -1.59 -15.67
C SER A 2 17.64 -0.54 -15.00
N ARG A 3 16.43 -0.32 -15.54
CA ARG A 3 15.39 0.46 -14.87
C ARG A 3 15.19 -0.11 -13.45
N PRO A 4 15.05 0.73 -12.41
CA PRO A 4 14.73 0.23 -11.09
C PRO A 4 13.35 -0.43 -11.14
N ASP A 5 13.34 -1.75 -10.93
CA ASP A 5 12.12 -2.54 -10.89
C ASP A 5 11.06 -1.93 -9.95
N PRO A 6 9.79 -1.87 -10.38
CA PRO A 6 8.75 -1.24 -9.59
C PRO A 6 8.48 -2.02 -8.30
N PRO A 7 8.26 -1.31 -7.18
CA PRO A 7 7.81 -1.92 -5.92
C PRO A 7 6.42 -2.56 -6.04
N VAL A 8 6.12 -3.48 -5.12
CA VAL A 8 4.80 -4.14 -5.01
C VAL A 8 3.75 -3.12 -4.57
N ASP A 9 2.61 -3.07 -5.27
CA ASP A 9 1.61 -2.02 -5.18
C ASP A 9 0.20 -2.59 -5.47
N LEU A 10 -0.76 -2.25 -4.62
CA LEU A 10 -2.20 -2.42 -4.88
C LEU A 10 -2.84 -1.04 -4.97
N SER A 11 -3.36 -0.68 -6.14
CA SER A 11 -4.04 0.60 -6.37
C SER A 11 -5.54 0.43 -6.58
N VAL A 12 -6.33 1.34 -6.00
CA VAL A 12 -7.73 1.54 -6.33
C VAL A 12 -7.87 2.93 -6.97
N SER A 13 -8.26 2.96 -8.25
CA SER A 13 -8.55 4.18 -9.01
C SER A 13 -10.05 4.34 -9.14
N HIS A 14 -10.57 5.56 -8.93
CA HIS A 14 -11.98 5.86 -9.10
C HIS A 14 -12.11 7.12 -9.95
N ASP A 15 -12.75 6.99 -11.12
CA ASP A 15 -13.00 8.13 -12.02
C ASP A 15 -13.81 9.24 -11.32
N GLY A 16 -14.65 8.88 -10.35
CA GLY A 16 -15.40 9.83 -9.52
C GLY A 16 -14.55 10.65 -8.54
N LEU A 17 -13.30 10.25 -8.25
CA LEU A 17 -12.45 10.96 -7.29
C LEU A 17 -12.01 12.32 -7.81
N ASP A 18 -11.68 12.43 -9.11
CA ASP A 18 -11.29 13.72 -9.69
C ASP A 18 -12.48 14.68 -9.77
N ALA A 19 -13.68 14.17 -10.05
CA ALA A 19 -14.91 14.96 -10.01
C ALA A 19 -15.21 15.45 -8.58
N LEU A 20 -15.10 14.59 -7.57
CA LEU A 20 -15.27 14.95 -6.16
C LEU A 20 -14.22 15.99 -5.73
N VAL A 21 -12.95 15.81 -6.09
CA VAL A 21 -11.89 16.78 -5.78
C VAL A 21 -12.16 18.13 -6.46
N ARG A 22 -12.71 18.13 -7.68
CA ARG A 22 -13.12 19.36 -8.36
C ARG A 22 -14.25 20.06 -7.61
N ALA A 23 -15.28 19.32 -7.19
CA ALA A 23 -16.37 19.86 -6.38
C ALA A 23 -15.84 20.46 -5.05
N ILE A 24 -14.98 19.73 -4.34
CA ILE A 24 -14.35 20.23 -3.10
C ILE A 24 -13.60 21.54 -3.32
N ARG A 25 -12.95 21.74 -4.47
CA ARG A 25 -12.20 22.98 -4.75
C ARG A 25 -13.09 24.20 -4.97
N ALA A 26 -14.36 24.00 -5.33
CA ALA A 26 -15.32 25.09 -5.47
C ALA A 26 -15.83 25.60 -4.11
N GLU A 27 -15.69 24.80 -3.06
CA GLU A 27 -16.08 25.17 -1.69
C GLU A 27 -15.10 26.17 -1.05
N ALA A 28 -15.64 27.10 -0.25
CA ALA A 28 -14.85 28.10 0.47
C ALA A 28 -13.81 27.48 1.43
N ASP A 29 -14.13 26.34 2.05
CA ASP A 29 -13.25 25.56 2.93
C ASP A 29 -12.58 24.37 2.22
N GLY A 30 -12.51 24.38 0.88
CA GLY A 30 -12.03 23.27 0.06
C GLY A 30 -10.61 22.75 0.37
N LYS A 31 -9.77 23.55 1.03
CA LYS A 31 -8.46 23.09 1.52
C LYS A 31 -8.61 22.09 2.67
N GLU A 32 -9.47 22.38 3.65
CA GLU A 32 -9.70 21.50 4.79
C GLU A 32 -10.44 20.24 4.36
N LEU A 33 -11.46 20.37 3.50
CA LEU A 33 -12.19 19.24 2.93
C LEU A 33 -11.27 18.27 2.17
N ARG A 34 -10.29 18.76 1.41
CA ARG A 34 -9.30 17.89 0.74
C ARG A 34 -8.39 17.17 1.74
N LYS A 35 -7.96 17.86 2.79
CA LYS A 35 -7.13 17.26 3.84
C LYS A 35 -7.90 16.15 4.55
N GLU A 36 -9.16 16.40 4.84
CA GLU A 36 -10.07 15.43 5.46
C GLU A 36 -10.35 14.25 4.53
N LEU A 37 -10.68 14.47 3.26
CA LEU A 37 -10.84 13.39 2.28
C LEU A 37 -9.57 12.52 2.23
N ALA A 38 -8.39 13.14 2.21
CA ALA A 38 -7.14 12.38 2.23
C ALA A 38 -6.94 11.59 3.54
N GLN A 39 -7.45 12.07 4.68
CA GLN A 39 -7.43 11.34 5.95
C GLN A 39 -8.41 10.17 5.93
N ASN A 40 -9.63 10.38 5.45
CA ASN A 40 -10.68 9.36 5.34
C ASN A 40 -10.22 8.21 4.43
N LEU A 41 -9.64 8.53 3.27
CA LEU A 41 -9.07 7.51 2.37
C LEU A 41 -7.91 6.72 3.00
N ARG A 42 -7.06 7.39 3.80
CA ARG A 42 -5.99 6.69 4.53
C ARG A 42 -6.54 5.78 5.61
N ALA A 43 -7.58 6.20 6.31
CA ALA A 43 -8.26 5.43 7.33
C ALA A 43 -8.96 4.20 6.72
N ALA A 44 -9.66 4.38 5.60
CA ALA A 44 -10.29 3.29 4.83
C ALA A 44 -9.28 2.21 4.40
N LEU A 45 -8.04 2.60 4.08
CA LEU A 45 -6.96 1.68 3.74
C LEU A 45 -6.16 1.13 4.93
N ALA A 46 -6.44 1.57 6.17
CA ALA A 46 -5.71 1.10 7.34
C ALA A 46 -5.81 -0.43 7.54
N PRO A 47 -6.97 -1.08 7.34
CA PRO A 47 -7.08 -2.54 7.41
C PRO A 47 -6.17 -3.25 6.40
N ALA A 48 -6.08 -2.75 5.16
CA ALA A 48 -5.19 -3.30 4.14
C ALA A 48 -3.70 -3.24 4.56
N ILE A 49 -3.27 -2.14 5.22
CA ILE A 49 -1.91 -2.07 5.77
C ILE A 49 -1.68 -3.18 6.82
N GLN A 50 -2.66 -3.40 7.71
CA GLN A 50 -2.53 -4.41 8.75
C GLN A 50 -2.49 -5.81 8.14
N ASP A 51 -3.34 -6.10 7.15
CA ASP A 51 -3.36 -7.38 6.46
C ASP A 51 -2.01 -7.65 5.76
N ALA A 52 -1.42 -6.67 5.07
CA ALA A 52 -0.09 -6.83 4.46
C ALA A 52 1.02 -7.02 5.51
N ARG A 53 0.94 -6.34 6.66
CA ARG A 53 1.90 -6.51 7.76
C ARG A 53 1.79 -7.89 8.39
N SER A 54 0.58 -8.34 8.66
CA SER A 54 0.30 -9.68 9.17
C SER A 54 0.76 -10.75 8.17
N GLY A 55 0.50 -10.53 6.87
CA GLY A 55 0.97 -11.40 5.80
C GLY A 55 2.50 -11.58 5.82
N ILE A 56 3.27 -10.49 5.78
CA ILE A 56 4.74 -10.62 5.75
C ILE A 56 5.29 -11.23 7.04
N MET A 57 4.69 -10.93 8.19
CA MET A 57 5.11 -11.48 9.47
C MET A 57 4.79 -12.99 9.59
N GLY A 58 3.65 -13.43 9.05
CA GLY A 58 3.18 -14.82 9.05
C GLY A 58 3.85 -15.73 8.02
N MET A 59 4.72 -15.22 7.16
CA MET A 59 5.45 -16.02 6.18
C MET A 59 6.22 -17.16 6.87
N ALA A 60 6.12 -18.39 6.37
CA ALA A 60 6.87 -19.52 6.94
C ALA A 60 8.38 -19.27 6.81
N SER A 61 9.15 -19.45 7.89
CA SER A 61 10.61 -19.53 7.80
C SER A 61 10.98 -20.96 7.42
N ALA A 62 11.22 -21.22 6.13
CA ALA A 62 11.80 -22.50 5.73
C ALA A 62 13.22 -22.58 6.31
N GLY A 63 13.43 -23.46 7.31
CA GLY A 63 14.71 -24.03 7.72
C GLY A 63 15.87 -23.06 8.07
N MET A 64 16.26 -23.06 9.35
CA MET A 64 17.55 -22.53 9.85
C MET A 64 17.89 -21.10 9.40
N GLY A 65 17.16 -20.14 9.97
CA GLY A 65 17.79 -18.96 10.55
C GLY A 65 18.35 -17.88 9.63
N THR A 66 17.66 -17.41 8.57
CA THR A 66 18.06 -16.12 7.96
C THR A 66 16.95 -15.20 7.44
N ALA A 67 15.68 -15.62 7.33
CA ALA A 67 14.57 -14.67 7.33
C ALA A 67 14.32 -14.20 8.78
N SER A 68 15.33 -13.56 9.37
CA SER A 68 15.29 -13.13 10.76
C SER A 68 14.05 -12.26 10.98
N PRO A 69 13.46 -12.26 12.19
CA PRO A 69 12.39 -11.33 12.56
C PRO A 69 12.68 -9.88 12.13
N GLY A 70 13.97 -9.49 12.07
CA GLY A 70 14.42 -8.20 11.56
C GLY A 70 14.12 -7.92 10.08
N LEU A 71 14.21 -8.89 9.17
CA LEU A 71 13.91 -8.69 7.75
C LEU A 71 12.42 -8.40 7.54
N ARG A 72 11.55 -9.26 8.07
CA ARG A 72 10.10 -9.14 7.95
C ARG A 72 9.60 -7.87 8.65
N ALA A 73 10.10 -7.60 9.86
CA ALA A 73 9.77 -6.36 10.56
C ALA A 73 10.22 -5.12 9.77
N SER A 74 11.37 -5.17 9.11
CA SER A 74 11.85 -4.06 8.28
C SER A 74 11.01 -3.86 7.02
N ILE A 75 10.53 -4.93 6.38
CA ILE A 75 9.56 -4.86 5.28
C ILE A 75 8.22 -4.30 5.79
N ALA A 76 7.68 -4.85 6.89
CA ALA A 76 6.43 -4.41 7.51
C ALA A 76 6.44 -2.91 7.85
N ARG A 77 7.58 -2.42 8.37
CA ARG A 77 7.82 -1.00 8.64
C ARG A 77 7.87 -0.13 7.39
N ARG A 78 8.01 -0.68 6.18
CA ARG A 78 8.01 0.06 4.91
C ARG A 78 6.69 -0.05 4.13
N ILE A 79 5.71 -0.79 4.64
CA ILE A 79 4.35 -0.81 4.09
C ILE A 79 3.64 0.49 4.47
N ARG A 80 3.09 1.19 3.47
CA ARG A 80 2.43 2.50 3.61
C ARG A 80 1.21 2.60 2.71
N ASN A 81 0.23 3.38 3.13
CA ASN A 81 -0.79 3.91 2.23
C ASN A 81 -0.25 5.14 1.50
N GLU A 82 -0.65 5.30 0.25
CA GLU A 82 -0.42 6.49 -0.55
C GLU A 82 -1.77 6.96 -1.09
N VAL A 83 -2.09 8.23 -0.84
CA VAL A 83 -3.32 8.85 -1.32
C VAL A 83 -2.93 10.07 -2.15
N LYS A 84 -3.53 10.19 -3.33
CA LYS A 84 -3.31 11.32 -4.23
C LYS A 84 -4.64 11.84 -4.75
N LEU A 85 -4.88 13.13 -4.55
CA LEU A 85 -6.12 13.83 -4.90
C LEU A 85 -5.92 14.73 -6.14
N GLY A 86 -5.37 14.16 -7.21
CA GLY A 86 -5.17 14.82 -8.51
C GLY A 86 -3.73 14.81 -9.05
N GLY A 87 -3.54 15.27 -10.28
CA GLY A 87 -2.28 15.20 -11.04
C GLY A 87 -2.28 14.04 -12.03
N ARG A 88 -1.11 13.50 -12.42
CA ARG A 88 -1.01 12.38 -13.37
C ARG A 88 -1.74 11.09 -12.94
N TRP A 89 -2.02 10.96 -11.64
CA TRP A 89 -2.85 9.89 -11.10
C TRP A 89 -3.59 10.42 -9.88
N SER A 90 -4.79 9.92 -9.64
CA SER A 90 -5.58 10.13 -8.43
C SER A 90 -6.02 8.76 -7.92
N GLY A 91 -6.17 8.63 -6.61
CA GLY A 91 -6.58 7.37 -5.99
C GLY A 91 -5.89 7.11 -4.66
N ALA A 92 -6.15 5.93 -4.14
CA ALA A 92 -5.58 5.44 -2.89
C ALA A 92 -4.99 4.04 -3.13
N ARG A 93 -3.80 3.79 -2.58
CA ARG A 93 -3.06 2.54 -2.79
C ARG A 93 -2.26 2.12 -1.57
N VAL A 94 -2.00 0.84 -1.43
CA VAL A 94 -1.08 0.28 -0.42
C VAL A 94 0.18 -0.20 -1.11
N LYS A 95 1.34 0.17 -0.55
CA LYS A 95 2.63 -0.04 -1.19
C LYS A 95 3.69 -0.52 -0.21
N ALA A 96 4.43 -1.56 -0.58
CA ALA A 96 5.61 -2.00 0.14
C ALA A 96 6.88 -1.36 -0.47
N ARG A 97 7.41 -0.32 0.18
CA ARG A 97 8.57 0.43 -0.34
C ARG A 97 9.89 -0.32 -0.14
N LYS A 98 10.89 0.03 -0.96
CA LYS A 98 12.27 -0.43 -0.82
C LYS A 98 12.82 -0.22 0.60
N THR A 99 13.70 -1.12 1.00
CA THR A 99 14.31 -1.24 2.32
C THR A 99 15.83 -1.02 2.25
N PRO A 100 16.32 0.17 1.87
CA PRO A 100 17.74 0.40 1.55
C PRO A 100 18.70 0.07 2.70
N ASN A 101 18.24 0.15 3.94
CA ASN A 101 19.08 -0.01 5.14
C ASN A 101 19.20 -1.48 5.61
N ILE A 102 18.63 -2.45 4.88
CA ILE A 102 18.75 -3.87 5.24
C ILE A 102 19.96 -4.45 4.52
N ARG A 103 21.18 -4.34 5.06
CA ARG A 103 22.38 -5.12 4.66
C ARG A 103 22.50 -5.47 3.15
N GLY A 104 22.38 -4.50 2.25
CA GLY A 104 22.48 -4.71 0.78
C GLY A 104 21.21 -5.25 0.09
N PHE A 105 20.11 -5.37 0.83
CA PHE A 105 18.84 -5.98 0.45
C PHE A 105 17.73 -4.92 0.28
N ALA A 106 17.99 -3.93 -0.59
CA ALA A 106 17.09 -2.81 -0.81
C ALA A 106 15.72 -3.21 -1.41
N ASN A 107 15.68 -4.28 -2.21
CA ASN A 107 14.47 -4.76 -2.87
C ASN A 107 13.77 -5.88 -2.10
N ALA A 108 13.89 -5.87 -0.76
CA ALA A 108 13.39 -6.95 0.09
C ALA A 108 11.92 -7.31 -0.14
N PRO A 109 10.97 -6.35 -0.19
CA PRO A 109 9.57 -6.71 -0.37
C PRO A 109 9.32 -7.43 -1.71
N LYS A 110 9.98 -6.97 -2.78
CA LYS A 110 9.82 -7.62 -4.10
C LYS A 110 10.36 -9.05 -4.08
N ARG A 111 11.53 -9.27 -3.48
CA ARG A 111 12.14 -10.61 -3.44
C ARG A 111 11.36 -11.58 -2.56
N THR A 112 10.79 -11.12 -1.46
CA THR A 112 9.92 -11.97 -0.63
C THR A 112 8.56 -12.25 -1.27
N GLN A 113 8.12 -11.40 -2.22
CA GLN A 113 6.93 -11.60 -3.06
C GLN A 113 7.25 -12.42 -4.33
N GLN A 114 8.02 -13.48 -4.17
CA GLN A 114 8.35 -14.45 -5.22
C GLN A 114 8.24 -15.86 -4.63
N GLU A 115 8.04 -16.89 -5.46
CA GLU A 115 8.01 -18.26 -4.95
C GLU A 115 9.37 -18.67 -4.38
N THR A 116 10.45 -18.34 -5.09
CA THR A 116 11.82 -18.53 -4.66
C THR A 116 12.66 -17.30 -4.99
N TRP A 117 13.66 -17.02 -4.16
CA TRP A 117 14.59 -15.92 -4.37
C TRP A 117 15.95 -16.26 -3.75
N ARG A 118 17.02 -15.71 -4.31
CA ARG A 118 18.38 -15.95 -3.82
C ARG A 118 18.89 -14.78 -3.00
N THR A 119 19.64 -15.10 -1.95
CA THR A 119 20.40 -14.10 -1.18
C THR A 119 21.75 -14.64 -0.82
N GLN A 120 22.69 -13.72 -0.60
CA GLN A 120 23.96 -14.07 -0.01
C GLN A 120 23.82 -14.11 1.50
N ILE A 121 24.48 -15.07 2.13
CA ILE A 121 24.74 -15.03 3.56
C ILE A 121 25.69 -13.86 3.81
N TYR A 122 25.37 -13.04 4.81
CA TYR A 122 26.09 -11.78 5.08
C TYR A 122 27.60 -12.03 5.26
N LYS A 123 28.42 -11.28 4.51
CA LYS A 123 29.89 -11.37 4.48
C LYS A 123 30.44 -12.74 4.02
N THR A 124 29.69 -13.48 3.23
CA THR A 124 30.17 -14.69 2.54
C THR A 124 29.79 -14.61 1.07
N ASP A 125 30.54 -15.31 0.21
CA ASP A 125 30.19 -15.47 -1.21
C ASP A 125 29.20 -16.61 -1.46
N VAL A 126 28.65 -17.19 -0.40
CA VAL A 126 27.68 -18.29 -0.47
C VAL A 126 26.30 -17.73 -0.74
N TRP A 127 25.73 -18.12 -1.88
CA TRP A 127 24.35 -17.86 -2.23
C TRP A 127 23.46 -19.02 -1.78
N HIS A 128 22.37 -18.71 -1.09
CA HIS A 128 21.32 -19.68 -0.80
C HIS A 128 19.99 -19.24 -1.38
N GLU A 129 19.16 -20.24 -1.66
CA GLU A 129 17.79 -20.06 -2.08
C GLU A 129 16.87 -19.97 -0.86
N GLN A 130 15.97 -19.00 -0.87
CA GLN A 130 14.92 -18.85 0.11
C GLN A 130 13.57 -18.92 -0.58
N ARG A 131 12.61 -19.55 0.09
CA ARG A 131 11.22 -19.53 -0.33
C ARG A 131 10.59 -18.21 0.08
N GLY A 132 10.01 -17.49 -0.87
CA GLY A 132 9.13 -16.35 -0.57
C GLY A 132 7.67 -16.81 -0.53
N SER A 133 6.74 -15.86 -0.62
CA SER A 133 5.33 -16.16 -0.70
C SER A 133 4.62 -15.12 -1.56
N LEU A 134 3.75 -15.57 -2.47
CA LEU A 134 2.86 -14.66 -3.18
C LEU A 134 1.63 -14.28 -2.34
N ASP A 135 1.40 -15.01 -1.26
CA ASP A 135 0.22 -14.92 -0.40
C ASP A 135 0.35 -13.85 0.68
N TRP A 136 1.53 -13.25 0.87
CA TRP A 136 1.71 -12.23 1.91
C TRP A 136 1.28 -10.83 1.46
N PHE A 137 1.40 -10.49 0.17
CA PHE A 137 0.94 -9.21 -0.39
C PHE A 137 -0.09 -9.37 -1.50
N ASP A 138 0.31 -9.72 -2.73
CA ASP A 138 -0.58 -9.61 -3.90
C ASP A 138 -1.83 -10.49 -3.78
N ARG A 139 -1.67 -11.79 -3.49
CA ARG A 139 -2.83 -12.69 -3.34
C ARG A 139 -3.61 -12.43 -2.05
N ALA A 140 -2.95 -11.99 -0.97
CA ALA A 140 -3.66 -11.54 0.23
C ALA A 140 -4.58 -10.33 -0.08
N MET A 141 -4.03 -9.35 -0.78
CA MET A 141 -4.74 -8.14 -1.17
C MET A 141 -5.84 -8.42 -2.18
N ALA A 142 -5.60 -9.26 -3.18
CA ALA A 142 -6.60 -9.61 -4.19
C ALA A 142 -7.85 -10.25 -3.57
N ARG A 143 -7.68 -11.14 -2.57
CA ARG A 143 -8.80 -11.81 -1.88
C ARG A 143 -9.75 -10.83 -1.19
N ARG A 144 -9.22 -9.73 -0.66
CA ARG A 144 -9.99 -8.72 0.10
C ARG A 144 -10.13 -7.39 -0.63
N GLY A 145 -9.68 -7.32 -1.89
CA GLY A 145 -9.57 -6.08 -2.65
C GLY A 145 -10.90 -5.33 -2.79
N HIS A 146 -12.00 -6.09 -2.97
CA HIS A 146 -13.34 -5.54 -3.05
C HIS A 146 -13.76 -4.81 -1.76
N LEU A 147 -13.41 -5.34 -0.58
CA LEU A 147 -13.73 -4.71 0.71
C LEU A 147 -13.01 -3.37 0.87
N TYR A 148 -11.75 -3.28 0.44
CA TYR A 148 -11.01 -2.01 0.52
C TYR A 148 -11.51 -1.00 -0.51
N ALA A 149 -11.90 -1.46 -1.69
CA ALA A 149 -12.50 -0.60 -2.72
C ALA A 149 -13.85 -0.04 -2.26
N GLU A 150 -14.68 -0.87 -1.62
CA GLU A 150 -15.93 -0.45 -1.00
C GLU A 150 -15.70 0.58 0.11
N ALA A 151 -14.78 0.32 1.05
CA ALA A 151 -14.45 1.29 2.10
C ALA A 151 -13.95 2.65 1.56
N ILE A 152 -13.23 2.64 0.43
CA ILE A 152 -12.81 3.86 -0.27
C ILE A 152 -14.02 4.58 -0.87
N ARG A 153 -14.91 3.84 -1.55
CA ARG A 153 -16.14 4.39 -2.12
C ARG A 153 -17.00 5.02 -1.03
N ASP A 154 -17.21 4.35 0.09
CA ASP A 154 -18.02 4.85 1.21
C ASP A 154 -17.43 6.13 1.80
N ALA A 155 -16.09 6.22 1.91
CA ALA A 155 -15.40 7.43 2.33
C ALA A 155 -15.58 8.60 1.34
N MET A 156 -15.61 8.31 0.03
CA MET A 156 -15.89 9.30 -1.01
C MET A 156 -17.35 9.75 -0.98
N GLU A 157 -18.29 8.82 -0.86
CA GLU A 157 -19.74 9.10 -0.80
C GLU A 157 -20.10 9.91 0.45
N SER A 158 -19.52 9.58 1.61
CA SER A 158 -19.69 10.34 2.85
C SER A 158 -19.24 11.80 2.68
N MET A 159 -18.12 12.03 1.99
CA MET A 159 -17.63 13.39 1.69
C MET A 159 -18.54 14.10 0.70
N ALA A 160 -19.01 13.40 -0.34
CA ALA A 160 -19.95 13.96 -1.32
C ALA A 160 -21.28 14.37 -0.68
N ALA A 161 -21.86 13.50 0.15
CA ALA A 161 -23.10 13.78 0.88
C ALA A 161 -22.95 14.98 1.82
N ARG A 162 -21.79 15.12 2.49
CA ARG A 162 -21.50 16.27 3.33
C ARG A 162 -21.47 17.58 2.55
N ILE A 163 -20.89 17.59 1.34
CA ILE A 163 -20.90 18.76 0.46
C ILE A 163 -22.33 19.07 0.01
N ALA A 164 -23.07 18.05 -0.44
CA ALA A 164 -24.46 18.21 -0.87
C ALA A 164 -25.36 18.80 0.23
N ASN A 165 -25.24 18.31 1.47
CA ASN A 165 -26.02 18.79 2.61
C ASN A 165 -25.65 20.21 3.09
N ARG A 166 -24.55 20.79 2.60
CA ARG A 166 -24.15 22.18 2.88
C ARG A 166 -24.75 23.17 1.89
N ILE A 167 -25.12 22.70 0.72
CA ILE A 167 -25.73 23.52 -0.33
C ILE A 167 -27.26 23.44 -0.08
N PRO A 168 -27.93 24.52 0.34
CA PRO A 168 -29.39 24.50 0.47
C PRO A 168 -30.01 24.21 -0.91
N PRO A 169 -31.14 23.49 -0.98
CA PRO A 169 -31.84 23.29 -2.25
C PRO A 169 -32.26 24.66 -2.79
N THR A 170 -31.73 25.01 -3.96
CA THR A 170 -32.13 26.19 -4.75
C THR A 170 -33.52 26.01 -5.35
#